data_AF-A0A699TYH4-F1
#
_entry.id   AF-A0A699TYH4-F1
#
_cell.length_a   1.000
_cell.length_b   1.000
_cell.length_c   1.000
_cell.angle_alpha   90.00
_cell.angle_beta   90.00
_cell.angle_gamma   90.00
#
_symmetry.space_group_name_H-M   'P 1'
#
loop_
_entity.id
_entity.type
_entity.pdbx_description
1 polymer ?
#
loop_
_entity_poly.entity_id
_entity_poly.type
_entity_poly.pdbx_seq_one_letter_code
_entity_poly.pdbx_strand_id
1 'polypeptide(L)' 'MTSQQKKKFFKDARHYFWDDPYLFRTCADQIIRRCVAGQEAIDILKACHSGPTGGHYGA' A
#
# COMPACT_ATOMS: atom_id res chain seq x y z
N MET A 1 25.06 2.53 -5.58
CA MET A 1 23.95 2.32 -6.54
C MET A 1 24.50 2.42 -7.95
N THR A 2 24.19 1.45 -8.80
CA THR A 2 24.52 1.52 -10.22
C THR A 2 23.64 2.56 -10.93
N SER A 3 24.10 3.07 -12.07
CA SER A 3 23.30 4.01 -12.89
C SER A 3 21.95 3.41 -13.28
N GLN A 4 21.93 2.10 -13.56
CA GLN A 4 20.72 1.33 -13.89
C GLN A 4 19.73 1.28 -12.71
N GLN A 5 20.22 1.03 -11.48
CA GLN A 5 19.38 1.04 -10.28
C GLN A 5 18.75 2.42 -10.03
N LYS A 6 19.53 3.50 -10.21
CA LYS A 6 19.04 4.87 -10.06
C LYS A 6 17.95 5.20 -11.07
N LYS A 7 18.13 4.82 -12.35
CA LYS A 7 17.10 4.99 -13.40
C LYS A 7 15.83 4.21 -13.08
N LYS A 8 15.96 2.97 -12.58
CA LYS A 8 14.81 2.16 -12.15
C LYS A 8 14.06 2.83 -11.01
N PHE A 9 14.76 3.32 -9.99
CA PHE A 9 14.16 4.02 -8.86
C PHE A 9 13.31 5.21 -9.31
N PHE A 10 13.86 6.10 -10.16
CA PHE A 10 13.09 7.25 -10.66
C PHE A 10 11.91 6.83 -11.54
N LYS A 11 12.03 5.75 -12.32
CA LYS A 11 10.91 5.21 -13.07
C LYS A 11 9.79 4.74 -12.15
N ASP A 12 10.13 4.04 -11.08
CA ASP A 12 9.17 3.50 -10.12
C ASP A 12 8.52 4.62 -9.31
N ALA A 13 9.30 5.61 -8.86
CA ALA A 13 8.86 6.75 -8.07
C ALA A 13 7.78 7.61 -8.75
N ARG A 14 7.72 7.64 -10.09
CA ARG A 14 6.67 8.37 -10.83
C ARG A 14 5.24 7.90 -10.56
N HIS A 15 5.07 6.69 -10.04
CA HIS A 15 3.75 6.14 -9.71
C HIS A 15 3.31 6.48 -8.28
N TYR A 16 4.15 7.19 -7.53
CA TYR A 16 3.93 7.52 -6.14
C TYR A 16 3.86 9.02 -5.94
N PHE A 17 3.03 9.45 -4.99
CA PHE A 17 2.96 10.84 -4.54
C PHE A 17 2.72 10.92 -3.05
N TRP A 18 3.12 12.03 -2.45
CA TRP A 18 2.92 12.31 -1.03
C TRP A 18 1.73 13.26 -0.85
N ASP A 19 0.87 12.91 0.10
CA ASP A 19 -0.13 13.80 0.68
C ASP A 19 -0.06 13.58 2.20
N ASP A 20 0.64 14.50 2.87
CA ASP A 20 1.15 14.32 4.22
C ASP A 20 0.03 13.94 5.22
N PRO A 21 0.19 12.87 6.03
CA PRO A 21 1.40 12.09 6.31
C PRO A 21 1.56 10.81 5.48
N TYR A 22 0.87 10.70 4.34
CA TYR A 22 0.68 9.45 3.63
C TYR A 22 1.36 9.41 2.26
N LEU A 23 1.91 8.25 1.94
CA LEU A 23 2.37 7.91 0.61
C LEU A 23 1.22 7.22 -0.14
N PHE A 24 0.96 7.62 -1.37
CA PHE A 24 -0.02 7.01 -2.25
C PHE A 24 0.65 6.47 -3.50
N ARG A 25 0.00 5.46 -4.11
CA ARG A 25 0.39 4.89 -5.40
C ARG A 25 -0.81 4.81 -6.33
N THR A 26 -0.63 5.22 -7.58
CA THR A 26 -1.57 4.90 -8.67
C THR A 26 -1.30 3.48 -9.16
N CYS A 27 -2.27 2.58 -8.96
CA CYS A 27 -2.18 1.19 -9.39
C CYS A 27 -2.54 1.03 -10.88
N ALA A 28 -2.30 -0.16 -11.45
CA ALA A 28 -2.54 -0.43 -12.87
C ALA A 28 -4.03 -0.31 -13.25
N ASP A 29 -4.92 -0.56 -12.29
CA ASP A 29 -6.37 -0.35 -12.36
C ASP A 29 -6.78 1.13 -12.25
N GLN A 30 -5.82 2.07 -12.26
CA GLN A 30 -6.01 3.51 -12.07
C GLN A 30 -6.54 3.90 -10.69
N ILE A 31 -6.65 2.95 -9.75
CA ILE A 31 -7.09 3.24 -8.39
C ILE A 31 -5.90 3.76 -7.60
N ILE A 32 -6.11 4.88 -6.91
CA ILE A 32 -5.15 5.43 -5.96
C ILE A 32 -5.27 4.66 -4.65
N ARG A 33 -4.17 4.08 -4.19
CA ARG A 33 -4.11 3.32 -2.94
C ARG A 33 -3.07 3.91 -2.01
N ARG A 34 -3.41 4.02 -0.72
CA ARG A 34 -2.46 4.39 0.32
C ARG A 34 -1.44 3.27 0.51
N CYS A 35 -0.15 3.63 0.52
CA CYS A 35 0.91 2.73 0.91
C CYS A 35 0.91 2.59 2.43
N VAL A 36 0.91 1.35 2.89
CA VAL A 36 0.88 1.00 4.31
C VAL A 36 2.28 0.54 4.72
N ALA A 37 2.81 1.09 5.81
CA ALA A 37 4.09 0.67 6.35
C ALA A 37 4.00 -0.77 6.89
N GLY A 38 5.11 -1.51 6.91
CA GLY A 38 5.10 -2.92 7.33
C GLY A 38 4.48 -3.17 8.71
N GLN A 39 4.79 -2.30 9.68
CA GLN A 39 4.20 -2.38 11.03
C GLN A 39 2.69 -2.09 11.01
N GLU A 40 2.29 -1.02 10.31
CA GLU A 40 0.87 -0.66 10.16
C GLU A 40 0.07 -1.76 9.46
N ALA A 41 0.66 -2.46 8.48
CA ALA A 41 0.02 -3.59 7.82
C ALA A 41 -0.25 -4.73 8.80
N ILE A 42 0.67 -5.01 9.73
CA ILE A 42 0.48 -6.01 10.78
C ILE A 42 -0.67 -5.59 11.72
N ASP A 43 -0.71 -4.33 12.10
CA ASP A 43 -1.73 -3.82 13.03
C ASP A 43 -3.12 -3.81 12.38
N ILE A 44 -3.22 -3.44 11.10
CA ILE A 44 -4.44 -3.58 10.29
C ILE A 44 -4.88 -5.05 10.22
N LEU A 45 -3.97 -5.97 9.92
CA LEU A 45 -4.30 -7.39 9.85
C LEU A 45 -4.81 -7.91 11.19
N LYS A 46 -4.16 -7.58 12.31
CA LYS A 46 -4.61 -7.95 13.65
C LYS A 46 -5.99 -7.38 13.97
N ALA A 47 -6.24 -6.11 13.65
CA ALA A 47 -7.55 -5.49 13.85
C ALA A 47 -8.65 -6.21 13.04
N CYS A 48 -8.38 -6.55 11.78
CA CYS A 48 -9.33 -7.30 10.95
C CYS A 48 -9.62 -8.70 11.49
N HIS A 49 -8.62 -9.42 12.01
CA HIS A 49 -8.80 -10.77 12.56
C HIS A 49 -9.47 -10.77 13.95
N SER A 50 -9.28 -9.72 14.73
CA SER A 50 -9.85 -9.57 16.09
C SER A 50 -11.22 -8.88 16.10
N GLY A 51 -11.62 -8.29 14.98
CA GLY A 51 -12.92 -7.64 14.84
C GLY A 51 -14.09 -8.65 14.88
N PRO A 52 -15.29 -8.22 15.32
CA PRO A 52 -16.47 -9.08 15.45
C PRO A 52 -17.04 -9.58 14.11
N THR A 53 -16.42 -9.22 12.99
CA THR A 53 -16.86 -9.56 11.62
C THR A 53 -16.41 -10.97 11.22
N GLY A 54 -16.90 -11.96 11.96
CA GLY A 54 -16.97 -13.37 11.55
C GLY A 54 -18.32 -13.69 10.91
N GLY A 55 -18.83 -12.81 10.04
CA GLY A 55 -20.07 -13.06 9.30
C GLY A 55 -19.78 -13.98 8.12
N HIS A 56 -19.99 -15.29 8.28
CA HIS A 56 -20.20 -16.18 7.15
C HIS A 56 -21.41 -15.67 6.36
N TYR A 57 -21.18 -15.02 5.23
CA TYR A 57 -22.21 -14.96 4.18
C TYR A 57 -22.20 -16.31 3.47
N GLY A 58 -22.74 -17.32 4.16
CA GLY A 58 -23.02 -18.61 3.57
C GLY A 58 -24.14 -18.46 2.55
N ALA A 59 -23.84 -18.83 1.31
CA ALA A 59 -24.83 -19.33 0.37
C ALA A 59 -24.79 -20.86 0.41
#